data_AF-A0A523NPC2-F1
#
_entry.id   AF-A0A523NPC2-F1
#
_cell.length_a   1.000
_cell.length_b   1.000
_cell.length_c   1.000
_cell.angle_alpha   90.00
_cell.angle_beta   90.00
_cell.angle_gamma   90.00
#
_symmetry.space_group_name_H-M   'P 1'
#
loop_
_entity.id
_entity.type
_entity.pdbx_description
1 polymer ?
#
loop_
_entity_poly.entity_id
_entity_poly.type
_entity_poly.pdbx_seq_one_letter_code
_entity_poly.pdbx_strand_id
1 'polypeptide(L)'
;MLPEWIENRIKVESSKADLKGADLSHQKLMQAKLDHANLEEADLSYSYLLCADLRGANLREADLTSAVLSEADLNGADLTDAEFTDAYLHGADLRNTINLTCDQLELAYLDKTTQLPDTIQLTWTSDTTFTCHE
;
A
#
# COMPACT_ATOMS: atom_id res chain seq x y z
N MET A 1 -20.54 -16.15 19.99
CA MET A 1 -21.00 -15.58 18.72
C MET A 1 -20.43 -14.18 18.68
N LEU A 2 -19.40 -13.95 17.87
CA LEU A 2 -18.79 -12.62 17.76
C LEU A 2 -19.74 -11.73 16.95
N PRO A 3 -19.89 -10.44 17.30
CA PRO A 3 -20.79 -9.55 16.57
C PRO A 3 -20.37 -9.42 15.09
N GLU A 4 -21.34 -9.37 14.17
CA GLU A 4 -21.17 -9.41 12.70
C GLU A 4 -20.13 -8.42 12.15
N TRP A 5 -19.88 -7.30 12.83
CA TRP A 5 -18.85 -6.33 12.41
C TRP A 5 -17.41 -6.85 12.57
N ILE A 6 -17.18 -7.90 13.37
CA ILE A 6 -15.90 -8.62 13.46
C ILE A 6 -15.73 -9.59 12.27
N GLU A 7 -16.84 -10.08 11.70
CA GLU A 7 -16.84 -11.02 10.58
C GLU A 7 -16.92 -10.33 9.20
N ASN A 8 -17.24 -9.04 9.17
CA ASN A 8 -17.36 -8.23 7.95
C ASN A 8 -15.99 -7.81 7.39
N ARG A 9 -15.09 -8.78 7.18
CA ARG A 9 -14.01 -8.61 6.22
C ARG A 9 -14.67 -8.59 4.85
N ILE A 10 -14.42 -7.56 4.03
CA ILE A 10 -14.61 -7.75 2.59
C ILE A 10 -13.74 -8.94 2.23
N LYS A 11 -14.38 -10.07 1.96
CA LYS A 11 -13.73 -11.32 1.58
C LYS A 11 -13.26 -11.15 0.14
N VAL A 12 -12.23 -10.33 -0.06
CA VAL A 12 -11.45 -10.41 -1.29
C VAL A 12 -10.64 -11.70 -1.15
N GLU A 13 -11.25 -12.81 -1.58
CA GLU A 13 -10.67 -14.16 -1.49
C GLU A 13 -9.83 -14.52 -2.72
N SER A 14 -9.79 -13.63 -3.72
CA SER A 14 -9.13 -13.93 -4.99
C SER A 14 -7.87 -13.08 -5.16
N SER A 15 -6.75 -13.77 -5.27
CA SER A 15 -5.44 -13.28 -5.74
C SER A 15 -5.44 -12.80 -7.20
N LYS A 16 -6.60 -12.53 -7.81
CA LYS A 16 -6.78 -12.06 -9.18
C LYS A 16 -8.08 -11.27 -9.33
N ALA A 17 -8.59 -10.71 -8.23
CA ALA A 17 -9.81 -9.94 -8.27
C ALA A 17 -9.64 -8.74 -9.22
N ASP A 18 -10.61 -8.55 -10.10
CA ASP A 18 -10.68 -7.32 -10.90
C ASP A 18 -11.48 -6.30 -10.10
N LEU A 19 -10.75 -5.34 -9.53
CA LEU A 19 -11.21 -4.27 -8.66
C LEU A 19 -10.83 -2.91 -9.25
N LYS A 20 -10.64 -2.85 -10.57
CA LYS A 20 -10.34 -1.61 -11.28
C LYS A 20 -11.43 -0.57 -11.00
N GLY A 21 -11.02 0.62 -10.57
CA GLY A 21 -11.93 1.72 -10.24
C GLY A 21 -12.87 1.43 -9.06
N ALA A 22 -12.60 0.39 -8.26
CA ALA A 22 -13.45 0.06 -7.13
C ALA A 22 -13.30 1.10 -6.01
N ASP A 23 -14.42 1.46 -5.38
CA ASP A 23 -14.43 2.23 -4.14
C ASP A 23 -14.21 1.26 -2.96
N LEU A 24 -13.00 1.28 -2.43
CA LEU A 24 -12.53 0.57 -1.25
C LEU A 24 -12.11 1.56 -0.16
N SER A 25 -12.56 2.82 -0.26
CA SER A 25 -12.27 3.86 0.71
C SER A 25 -12.83 3.49 2.08
N HIS A 26 -12.10 3.85 3.14
CA HIS A 26 -12.47 3.59 4.55
C HIS A 26 -12.69 2.11 4.94
N GLN A 27 -12.36 1.16 4.05
CA GLN A 27 -12.62 -0.25 4.32
C GLN A 27 -11.64 -0.87 5.31
N LYS A 28 -12.09 -1.90 6.02
CA LYS A 28 -11.26 -2.71 6.92
C LYS A 28 -10.72 -3.93 6.18
N LEU A 29 -9.56 -3.78 5.56
CA LEU A 29 -8.91 -4.76 4.68
C LEU A 29 -7.63 -5.35 5.32
N MET A 30 -7.54 -5.36 6.64
CA MET A 30 -6.39 -5.89 7.38
C MET A 30 -6.15 -7.35 6.95
N GLN A 31 -4.93 -7.71 6.56
CA GLN A 31 -4.55 -9.03 6.03
C GLN A 31 -5.42 -9.51 4.86
N ALA A 32 -5.97 -8.59 4.06
CA ALA A 32 -6.63 -8.95 2.81
C ALA A 32 -5.64 -9.64 1.87
N LYS A 33 -6.16 -10.58 1.06
CA LYS A 33 -5.38 -11.27 0.03
C LYS A 33 -5.70 -10.62 -1.32
N LEU A 34 -4.84 -9.69 -1.71
CA LEU A 34 -4.93 -8.86 -2.91
C LEU A 34 -3.71 -9.06 -3.81
N ASP A 35 -2.93 -10.13 -3.61
CA ASP A 35 -1.79 -10.44 -4.45
C ASP A 35 -2.27 -10.56 -5.90
N HIS A 36 -1.57 -9.94 -6.85
CA HIS A 36 -1.93 -9.89 -8.28
C HIS A 36 -3.36 -9.40 -8.61
N ALA A 37 -4.04 -8.74 -7.67
CA ALA A 37 -5.33 -8.10 -7.95
C ALA A 37 -5.14 -6.92 -8.92
N ASN A 38 -6.16 -6.65 -9.72
CA ASN A 38 -6.23 -5.43 -10.52
C ASN A 38 -6.93 -4.34 -9.70
N LEU A 39 -6.16 -3.42 -9.15
CA LEU A 39 -6.60 -2.26 -8.35
C LEU A 39 -6.30 -0.94 -9.06
N GLU A 40 -6.12 -0.98 -10.39
CA GLU A 40 -5.90 0.21 -11.20
C GLU A 40 -7.05 1.20 -10.97
N GLU A 41 -6.75 2.49 -10.79
CA GLU A 41 -7.73 3.56 -10.52
C GLU A 41 -8.63 3.32 -9.27
N ALA A 42 -8.32 2.33 -8.42
CA ALA A 42 -9.12 2.06 -7.23
C ALA A 42 -8.94 3.14 -6.16
N ASP A 43 -10.03 3.50 -5.48
CA ASP A 43 -9.99 4.36 -4.31
C ASP A 43 -9.78 3.49 -3.06
N LEU A 44 -8.58 3.54 -2.48
CA LEU A 44 -8.21 2.88 -1.23
C LEU A 44 -7.94 3.91 -0.12
N SER A 45 -8.39 5.16 -0.32
CA SER A 45 -8.14 6.24 0.62
C SER A 45 -8.72 5.92 2.00
N TYR A 46 -7.98 6.27 3.06
CA TYR A 46 -8.36 6.02 4.45
C TYR A 46 -8.63 4.54 4.80
N SER A 47 -8.25 3.58 3.95
CA SER A 47 -8.48 2.15 4.19
C SER A 47 -7.47 1.58 5.18
N TYR A 48 -7.86 0.52 5.88
CA TYR A 48 -7.00 -0.20 6.81
C TYR A 48 -6.46 -1.48 6.16
N LEU A 49 -5.26 -1.42 5.60
CA LEU A 49 -4.57 -2.49 4.87
C LEU A 49 -3.41 -3.12 5.69
N LEU A 50 -3.43 -2.98 7.02
CA LEU A 50 -2.41 -3.55 7.91
C LEU A 50 -2.13 -5.02 7.58
N CYS A 51 -0.87 -5.36 7.31
CA CYS A 51 -0.42 -6.70 6.93
C CYS A 51 -1.12 -7.30 5.69
N ALA A 52 -1.70 -6.48 4.80
CA ALA A 52 -2.31 -6.96 3.56
C ALA A 52 -1.26 -7.55 2.61
N ASP A 53 -1.67 -8.56 1.84
CA ASP A 53 -0.86 -9.14 0.78
C ASP A 53 -1.25 -8.48 -0.54
N LEU A 54 -0.39 -7.61 -1.06
CA LEU A 54 -0.54 -6.82 -2.30
C LEU A 54 0.55 -7.18 -3.33
N ARG A 55 1.22 -8.32 -3.16
CA ARG A 55 2.33 -8.73 -4.02
C ARG A 55 1.92 -8.78 -5.47
N GLY A 56 2.65 -8.10 -6.34
CA GLY A 56 2.36 -8.08 -7.78
C GLY A 56 1.01 -7.46 -8.16
N ALA A 57 0.32 -6.77 -7.24
CA ALA A 57 -0.92 -6.09 -7.55
C ALA A 57 -0.69 -4.96 -8.56
N ASN A 58 -1.67 -4.72 -9.43
CA ASN A 58 -1.70 -3.54 -10.28
C ASN A 58 -2.37 -2.41 -9.50
N LEU A 59 -1.60 -1.45 -8.98
CA LEU A 59 -2.07 -0.29 -8.22
C LEU A 59 -1.86 1.02 -9.01
N ARG A 60 -1.77 0.92 -10.35
CA ARG A 60 -1.60 2.07 -11.22
C ARG A 60 -2.72 3.08 -10.99
N GLU A 61 -2.38 4.36 -10.80
CA GLU A 61 -3.35 5.44 -10.58
C GLU A 61 -4.29 5.22 -9.37
N ALA A 62 -3.95 4.31 -8.44
CA ALA A 62 -4.74 4.06 -7.24
C ALA A 62 -4.55 5.19 -6.21
N ASP A 63 -5.63 5.55 -5.52
CA ASP A 63 -5.59 6.50 -4.41
C ASP A 63 -5.35 5.75 -3.09
N LEU A 64 -4.16 5.86 -2.51
CA LEU A 64 -3.82 5.32 -1.18
C LEU A 64 -3.69 6.45 -0.13
N THR A 65 -4.28 7.62 -0.39
CA THR A 65 -4.23 8.77 0.52
C THR A 65 -4.69 8.37 1.91
N SER A 66 -3.85 8.64 2.93
CA SER A 66 -4.14 8.30 4.32
C SER A 66 -4.40 6.80 4.59
N ALA A 67 -4.06 5.90 3.67
CA ALA A 67 -4.23 4.45 3.88
C ALA A 67 -3.22 3.91 4.90
N VAL A 68 -3.64 2.92 5.68
CA VAL A 68 -2.78 2.24 6.67
C VAL A 68 -2.23 0.97 6.05
N LEU A 69 -1.02 1.05 5.49
CA LEU A 69 -0.29 -0.03 4.82
C LEU A 69 0.84 -0.62 5.68
N SER A 70 0.87 -0.34 6.99
CA SER A 70 1.93 -0.86 7.85
C SER A 70 2.05 -2.38 7.73
N GLU A 71 3.29 -2.87 7.63
CA GLU A 71 3.61 -4.29 7.45
C GLU A 71 2.96 -4.97 6.23
N ALA A 72 2.38 -4.21 5.28
CA ALA A 72 1.82 -4.78 4.06
C ALA A 72 2.92 -5.24 3.10
N ASP A 73 2.64 -6.29 2.34
CA ASP A 73 3.56 -6.83 1.34
C ASP A 73 3.17 -6.32 -0.05
N LEU A 74 3.87 -5.30 -0.55
CA LEU A 74 3.70 -4.73 -1.89
C LEU A 74 4.78 -5.22 -2.86
N ASN A 75 5.48 -6.33 -2.54
CA ASN A 75 6.59 -6.79 -3.36
C ASN A 75 6.17 -7.00 -4.82
N GLY A 76 6.84 -6.33 -5.76
CA GLY A 76 6.53 -6.46 -7.19
C GLY A 76 5.25 -5.74 -7.66
N ALA A 77 4.57 -4.97 -6.80
CA ALA A 77 3.38 -4.21 -7.22
C ALA A 77 3.73 -3.09 -8.21
N ASP A 78 2.83 -2.80 -9.14
CA ASP A 78 2.94 -1.64 -10.03
C ASP A 78 2.31 -0.42 -9.36
N LEU A 79 3.15 0.54 -8.99
CA LEU A 79 2.78 1.77 -8.29
C LEU A 79 2.82 3.00 -9.21
N THR A 80 2.83 2.81 -10.54
CA THR A 80 2.85 3.94 -11.48
C THR A 80 1.71 4.91 -11.17
N ASP A 81 2.05 6.17 -10.88
CA ASP A 81 1.10 7.25 -10.59
C ASP A 81 0.14 6.99 -9.40
N ALA A 82 0.48 6.05 -8.50
CA ALA A 82 -0.28 5.83 -7.27
C ALA A 82 -0.04 6.97 -6.26
N GLU A 83 -1.10 7.40 -5.57
CA GLU A 83 -1.04 8.50 -4.59
C GLU A 83 -0.82 7.96 -3.17
N PHE A 84 0.18 8.46 -2.46
CA PHE A 84 0.57 8.00 -1.11
C PHE A 84 0.57 9.13 -0.06
N THR A 85 -0.01 10.29 -0.38
CA THR A 85 -0.11 11.40 0.56
C THR A 85 -0.70 10.93 1.90
N ASP A 86 0.03 11.19 2.98
CA ASP A 86 -0.31 10.79 4.35
C ASP A 86 -0.47 9.27 4.57
N ALA A 87 -0.03 8.41 3.65
CA ALA A 87 -0.10 6.96 3.81
C ALA A 87 0.92 6.44 4.84
N TYR A 88 0.54 5.40 5.58
CA TYR A 88 1.40 4.80 6.62
C TYR A 88 2.06 3.52 6.08
N LEU A 89 3.36 3.57 5.81
CA LEU A 89 4.16 2.51 5.20
C LEU A 89 5.15 1.83 6.16
N HIS A 90 5.08 2.11 7.46
CA HIS A 90 5.96 1.51 8.48
C HIS A 90 6.07 -0.02 8.33
N GLY A 91 7.27 -0.53 8.06
CA GLY A 91 7.52 -1.96 7.89
C GLY A 91 6.96 -2.59 6.61
N ALA A 92 6.38 -1.80 5.70
CA ALA A 92 5.90 -2.31 4.42
C ALA A 92 7.04 -2.81 3.54
N ASP A 93 6.75 -3.82 2.71
CA ASP A 93 7.68 -4.36 1.73
C ASP A 93 7.40 -3.78 0.34
N LEU A 94 8.18 -2.78 -0.07
CA LEU A 94 8.14 -2.14 -1.38
C LEU A 94 9.25 -2.66 -2.30
N ARG A 95 9.97 -3.74 -1.94
CA ARG A 95 11.03 -4.27 -2.79
C ARG A 95 10.46 -4.70 -4.13
N ASN A 96 11.23 -4.51 -5.20
CA ASN A 96 10.82 -4.84 -6.57
C ASN A 96 9.55 -4.13 -7.07
N THR A 97 9.02 -3.13 -6.36
CA THR A 97 7.92 -2.31 -6.88
C THR A 97 8.31 -1.66 -8.21
N ILE A 98 7.32 -1.50 -9.08
CA ILE A 98 7.50 -0.90 -10.40
C ILE A 98 7.09 0.57 -10.31
N ASN A 99 7.94 1.46 -10.82
CA ASN A 99 7.68 2.90 -10.95
C ASN A 99 7.36 3.63 -9.64
N LEU A 100 7.88 3.17 -8.51
CA LEU A 100 7.90 3.96 -7.28
C LEU A 100 8.93 5.09 -7.42
N THR A 101 8.53 6.32 -7.06
CA THR A 101 9.36 7.52 -7.16
C THR A 101 9.57 8.18 -5.80
N CYS A 102 10.56 9.07 -5.69
CA CYS A 102 10.76 9.86 -4.48
C CYS A 102 9.58 10.79 -4.15
N ASP A 103 8.94 11.37 -5.17
CA ASP A 103 7.80 12.28 -5.00
C ASP A 103 6.62 11.56 -4.32
N GLN A 104 6.35 10.30 -4.71
CA GLN A 104 5.32 9.48 -4.06
C GLN A 104 5.62 9.21 -2.58
N LEU A 105 6.88 9.18 -2.17
CA LEU A 105 7.25 8.93 -0.77
C LEU A 105 7.34 10.20 0.07
N GLU A 106 7.45 11.39 -0.54
CA GLU A 106 7.72 12.65 0.18
C GLU A 106 6.70 12.95 1.27
N LEU A 107 5.43 12.61 1.03
CA LEU A 107 4.31 12.86 1.94
C LEU A 107 3.83 11.59 2.66
N ALA A 108 4.54 10.47 2.52
CA ALA A 108 4.21 9.23 3.20
C ALA A 108 4.96 9.11 4.54
N TYR A 109 4.39 8.35 5.47
CA TYR A 109 5.01 8.03 6.75
C TYR A 109 5.68 6.66 6.67
N LEU A 110 7.00 6.65 6.61
CA LEU A 110 7.84 5.46 6.64
C LEU A 110 8.91 5.55 7.73
N ASP A 111 9.45 4.40 8.11
CA ASP A 111 10.57 4.29 9.04
C ASP A 111 11.67 3.37 8.47
N LYS A 112 12.72 3.16 9.28
CA LYS A 112 13.87 2.30 8.96
C LYS A 112 13.54 0.81 8.75
N THR A 113 12.31 0.39 9.06
CA THR A 113 11.85 -1.00 8.85
C THR A 113 11.17 -1.18 7.50
N THR A 114 10.78 -0.09 6.83
CA THR A 114 10.24 -0.10 5.47
C THR A 114 11.31 -0.59 4.50
N GLN A 115 10.98 -1.60 3.70
CA GLN A 115 11.91 -2.19 2.74
C GLN A 115 11.67 -1.58 1.36
N LEU A 116 12.64 -0.85 0.82
CA LEU A 116 12.52 -0.10 -0.44
C LEU A 116 13.11 -0.87 -1.63
N PRO A 117 12.73 -0.53 -2.87
CA PRO A 117 13.43 -1.04 -4.04
C PRO A 117 14.87 -0.48 -4.10
N ASP A 118 15.79 -1.21 -4.73
CA ASP A 118 17.19 -0.78 -4.85
C ASP A 118 17.37 0.57 -5.59
N THR A 119 16.36 0.95 -6.38
CA THR A 119 16.29 2.23 -7.11
C THR A 119 16.04 3.43 -6.20
N ILE A 120 15.61 3.24 -4.95
CA ILE A 120 15.35 4.32 -4.01
C ILE A 120 16.31 4.21 -2.84
N GLN A 121 17.01 5.31 -2.56
CA GLN A 121 17.92 5.43 -1.44
C GLN A 121 17.47 6.55 -0.51
N LEU A 122 17.39 6.27 0.79
CA LEU A 122 17.01 7.26 1.80
C LEU A 122 18.17 7.63 2.71
N THR A 123 18.35 8.93 2.91
CA THR A 123 19.22 9.47 3.95
C THR A 123 18.37 9.92 5.13
N TRP A 124 18.40 9.16 6.22
CA TRP A 124 17.64 9.48 7.43
C TRP A 124 18.30 10.59 8.24
N THR A 125 17.53 11.62 8.61
CA THR A 125 17.96 12.70 9.51
C THR A 125 17.35 12.56 10.90
N SER A 126 16.24 11.83 11.03
CA SER A 126 15.63 11.41 12.30
C SER A 126 14.99 10.02 12.17
N ASP A 127 14.15 9.61 13.13
CA ASP A 127 13.37 8.37 13.03
C ASP A 127 12.18 8.47 12.07
N THR A 128 11.73 9.69 11.73
CA THR A 128 10.57 9.94 10.85
C THR A 128 10.86 10.93 9.72
N THR A 129 12.10 11.42 9.61
CA THR A 129 12.49 12.42 8.62
C THR A 129 13.65 11.90 7.79
N PHE A 130 13.53 12.02 6.47
CA PHE A 130 14.50 11.52 5.51
C PHE A 130 14.62 12.45 4.30
N THR A 131 15.64 12.22 3.48
CA THR A 131 15.77 12.75 2.13
C THR A 131 15.84 11.58 1.16
N CYS A 132 15.06 11.63 0.08
CA CYS A 132 14.98 10.58 -0.92
C CYS A 132 15.88 10.87 -2.13
N HIS A 133 16.44 9.82 -2.72
CA HIS A 133 17.29 9.85 -3.90
C HIS A 133 16.94 8.68 -4.83
N GLU A 134 16.91 8.94 -6.14
CA GLU A 134 16.66 7.98 -7.23
C GLU A 134 17.77 8.01 -8.31
#